data_AF-D5PZL8-F1
#
_entry.id   AF-D5PZL8-F1
#
_cell.length_a   1.000
_cell.length_b   1.000
_cell.length_c   1.000
_cell.angle_alpha   90.00
_cell.angle_beta   90.00
_cell.angle_gamma   90.00
#
_symmetry.space_group_name_H-M   'P 1'
#
loop_
_entity.id
_entity.type
_entity.pdbx_description
1 polymer ?
#
loop_
_entity_poly.entity_id
_entity_poly.type
_entity_poly.pdbx_seq_one_letter_code
_entity_poly.pdbx_strand_id
1 'polypeptide(L)'
;MKLKKNKKGFTLVELLVVIAIIGILAVVAVPALFSNINKAKVASVESDYSSIKSAALSYYSDTNKIPVTPDGQTGLNVLETYMESLPDKADIGGEYKLIKVGNKLVLQIGKDGEGVTLTEAQSAKLLSDIGKDKIYTGVTGDNFGEQLKDTTKIDNKALYIVLIDNTVMDSTK
;
A
#
# COMPACT_ATOMS: atom_id res chain seq x y z
N MET A 1 -35.75 -0.67 -58.18
CA MET A 1 -36.49 -0.12 -57.03
C MET A 1 -35.49 0.15 -55.90
N LYS A 2 -35.15 1.42 -55.61
CA LYS A 2 -34.16 1.77 -54.57
C LYS A 2 -34.87 1.93 -53.22
N LEU A 3 -34.56 1.07 -52.26
CA LEU A 3 -35.05 1.12 -50.88
C LEU A 3 -34.50 2.37 -50.17
N LYS A 4 -35.35 3.35 -49.86
CA LYS A 4 -34.99 4.47 -48.98
C LYS A 4 -34.75 3.91 -47.56
N LYS A 5 -33.49 3.87 -47.13
CA LYS A 5 -33.17 3.59 -45.71
C LYS A 5 -33.64 4.77 -44.86
N ASN A 6 -34.69 4.55 -44.07
CA ASN A 6 -35.11 5.47 -43.01
C ASN A 6 -34.00 5.56 -41.96
N LYS A 7 -33.18 6.61 -42.01
CA LYS A 7 -32.27 6.94 -40.92
C LYS A 7 -33.09 7.59 -39.81
N LYS A 8 -33.51 6.80 -38.82
CA LYS A 8 -34.04 7.35 -37.55
C LYS A 8 -32.87 7.94 -36.78
N GLY A 9 -32.89 9.26 -36.56
CA GLY A 9 -31.95 9.95 -35.67
C GLY A 9 -32.43 9.91 -34.22
N PHE A 10 -31.49 10.04 -33.29
CA PHE A 10 -31.78 10.19 -31.86
C PHE A 10 -32.41 11.56 -31.59
N THR A 11 -33.44 11.63 -30.76
CA THR A 11 -34.02 12.92 -30.35
C THR A 11 -33.22 13.54 -29.20
N LEU A 12 -33.18 14.88 -29.14
CA LEU A 12 -32.53 15.59 -28.03
C LEU A 12 -33.18 15.27 -26.68
N VAL A 13 -34.50 15.02 -26.67
CA VAL A 13 -35.26 14.68 -25.47
C VAL A 13 -34.86 13.29 -24.95
N GLU A 14 -34.68 12.30 -25.83
CA GLU A 14 -34.19 10.97 -25.44
C GLU A 14 -32.80 11.06 -24.81
N LEU A 15 -31.91 11.86 -25.38
CA LEU A 15 -30.58 12.04 -24.80
C LEU A 15 -30.61 12.75 -23.44
N LEU A 16 -31.49 13.76 -23.29
CA LEU A 16 -31.68 14.49 -22.03
C LEU A 16 -32.17 13.60 -20.89
N VAL A 17 -33.14 12.72 -21.15
CA VAL A 17 -33.64 11.79 -20.12
C VAL A 17 -32.57 10.78 -19.72
N VAL A 18 -31.77 10.30 -20.67
CA VAL A 18 -30.68 9.34 -20.39
C VAL A 18 -29.62 9.96 -19.49
N ILE A 19 -29.14 11.17 -19.79
CA ILE A 19 -28.13 11.82 -18.94
C ILE A 19 -28.69 12.19 -17.56
N ALA A 20 -30.00 12.49 -17.45
CA ALA A 20 -30.64 12.75 -16.17
C ALA A 20 -30.64 11.50 -15.28
N ILE A 21 -30.98 10.33 -15.83
CA ILE A 21 -30.95 9.06 -15.10
C ILE A 21 -29.51 8.68 -14.71
N ILE A 22 -28.55 8.80 -15.63
CA ILE A 22 -27.12 8.56 -15.35
C ILE A 22 -26.63 9.48 -14.23
N GLY A 23 -27.05 10.75 -14.23
CA GLY A 23 -26.72 11.72 -13.18
C GLY A 23 -27.18 11.27 -11.80
N ILE A 24 -28.42 10.77 -11.66
CA ILE A 24 -28.95 10.26 -10.40
C ILE A 24 -28.15 9.04 -9.91
N LEU A 25 -27.87 8.08 -10.81
CA LEU A 25 -27.13 6.87 -10.46
C LEU A 25 -25.68 7.17 -10.06
N ALA A 26 -25.03 8.12 -10.75
CA ALA A 26 -23.65 8.50 -10.50
C ALA A 26 -23.43 9.03 -9.08
N VAL A 27 -24.38 9.80 -8.53
CA VAL A 27 -24.29 10.37 -7.16
C VAL A 27 -24.15 9.29 -6.09
N VAL A 28 -24.85 8.16 -6.24
CA VAL A 28 -24.79 7.06 -5.26
C VAL A 28 -23.62 6.12 -5.55
N ALA A 29 -23.34 5.84 -6.82
CA ALA A 29 -22.33 4.87 -7.21
C ALA A 29 -20.89 5.34 -6.96
N VAL A 30 -20.59 6.62 -7.23
CA VAL A 30 -19.22 7.15 -7.20
C VAL A 30 -18.59 7.12 -5.79
N PRO A 31 -19.26 7.56 -4.70
CA PRO A 31 -18.68 7.48 -3.35
C PRO A 31 -18.40 6.04 -2.90
N ALA A 32 -19.31 5.10 -3.22
CA ALA A 32 -19.14 3.69 -2.92
C ALA A 32 -17.93 3.09 -3.67
N LEU A 33 -17.75 3.47 -4.94
CA LEU A 33 -16.60 3.08 -5.73
C LEU A 33 -15.29 3.55 -5.11
N PHE A 34 -15.19 4.82 -4.69
CA PHE A 34 -13.98 5.34 -4.03
C PHE A 34 -13.67 4.61 -2.71
N SER A 35 -14.69 4.29 -1.91
CA SER A 35 -14.50 3.50 -0.69
C SER A 35 -13.91 2.11 -0.99
N ASN A 36 -14.41 1.44 -2.04
CA ASN A 36 -13.92 0.12 -2.44
C ASN A 36 -12.50 0.18 -3.00
N ILE A 37 -12.17 1.20 -3.80
CA ILE A 37 -10.80 1.43 -4.28
C ILE A 37 -9.86 1.63 -3.09
N ASN A 38 -10.23 2.46 -2.11
CA ASN A 38 -9.39 2.70 -0.93
C ASN A 38 -9.14 1.42 -0.11
N LYS A 39 -10.13 0.52 0.00
CA LYS A 39 -9.96 -0.79 0.62
C LYS A 39 -9.07 -1.71 -0.19
N ALA A 40 -9.20 -1.71 -1.52
CA ALA A 40 -8.36 -2.50 -2.42
C ALA A 40 -6.88 -2.08 -2.33
N LYS A 41 -6.61 -0.78 -2.28
CA LYS A 41 -5.25 -0.24 -2.09
C LYS A 41 -4.60 -0.76 -0.80
N VAL A 42 -5.37 -0.82 0.30
CA VAL A 42 -4.87 -1.36 1.57
C VAL A 42 -4.61 -2.86 1.50
N ALA A 43 -5.52 -3.62 0.87
CA ALA A 43 -5.35 -5.06 0.68
C ALA A 43 -4.12 -5.40 -0.20
N SER A 44 -3.84 -4.56 -1.20
CA SER A 44 -2.64 -4.66 -2.03
C SER A 44 -1.36 -4.53 -1.18
N VAL A 45 -1.30 -3.50 -0.32
CA VAL A 45 -0.17 -3.29 0.60
C VAL A 45 -0.01 -4.42 1.62
N GLU A 46 -1.11 -5.00 2.08
CA GLU A 46 -1.09 -6.17 2.96
C GLU A 46 -0.49 -7.40 2.25
N SER A 47 -0.86 -7.62 0.99
CA SER A 47 -0.32 -8.68 0.15
C SER A 47 1.19 -8.51 -0.07
N ASP A 48 1.62 -7.29 -0.39
CA ASP A 48 3.03 -6.95 -0.55
C ASP A 48 3.79 -7.14 0.76
N TYR A 49 3.24 -6.65 1.89
CA TYR A 49 3.82 -6.85 3.21
C TYR A 49 4.05 -8.32 3.54
N SER A 50 3.05 -9.18 3.31
CA SER A 50 3.15 -10.62 3.57
C SER A 50 4.25 -11.29 2.71
N SER A 51 4.31 -10.93 1.43
CA SER A 51 5.28 -11.45 0.48
C SER A 51 6.71 -11.01 0.83
N ILE A 52 6.90 -9.72 1.10
CA ILE A 52 8.19 -9.14 1.52
C ILE A 52 8.65 -9.74 2.84
N LYS A 53 7.74 -9.90 3.82
CA LYS A 53 8.07 -10.51 5.11
C LYS A 53 8.56 -11.94 4.94
N SER A 54 7.88 -12.73 4.12
CA SER A 54 8.24 -14.14 3.88
C SER A 54 9.60 -14.25 3.17
N ALA A 55 9.85 -13.40 2.19
CA ALA A 55 11.15 -13.31 1.51
C ALA A 55 12.27 -12.87 2.45
N ALA A 56 12.02 -11.87 3.30
CA ALA A 56 13.00 -11.40 4.27
C ALA A 56 13.35 -12.45 5.33
N LEU A 57 12.36 -13.23 5.80
CA LEU A 57 12.60 -14.36 6.71
C LEU A 57 13.41 -15.47 6.04
N SER A 58 13.14 -15.76 4.77
CA SER A 58 13.90 -16.76 4.00
C SER A 58 15.35 -16.31 3.80
N TYR A 59 15.56 -15.06 3.38
CA TYR A 59 16.89 -14.45 3.27
C TYR A 59 17.65 -14.53 4.60
N TYR A 60 16.99 -14.19 5.71
CA TYR A 60 17.61 -14.24 7.04
C TYR A 60 18.00 -15.66 7.44
N SER A 61 17.14 -16.65 7.14
CA SER A 61 17.38 -18.06 7.44
C SER A 61 18.58 -18.62 6.66
N ASP A 62 18.74 -18.21 5.40
CA ASP A 62 19.80 -18.73 4.54
C ASP A 62 21.16 -18.04 4.80
N THR A 63 21.15 -16.76 5.13
CA THR A 63 22.37 -15.94 5.19
C THR A 63 22.81 -15.56 6.59
N ASN A 64 21.95 -15.75 7.61
CA ASN A 64 22.09 -15.19 8.95
C ASN A 64 22.33 -13.66 8.97
N LYS A 65 21.91 -12.96 7.91
CA LYS A 65 22.02 -11.52 7.76
C LYS A 65 20.66 -10.90 7.53
N ILE A 66 20.46 -9.69 8.04
CA ILE A 66 19.23 -8.96 7.80
C ILE A 66 19.28 -8.30 6.42
N PRO A 67 18.27 -8.50 5.57
CA PRO A 67 18.19 -7.81 4.30
C PRO A 67 17.85 -6.35 4.56
N VAL A 68 18.82 -5.46 4.32
CA VAL A 68 18.63 -4.01 4.37
C VAL A 68 18.91 -3.43 3.00
N THR A 69 18.11 -2.47 2.58
CA THR A 69 18.39 -1.71 1.36
C THR A 69 19.61 -0.83 1.62
N PRO A 70 20.64 -0.85 0.74
CA PRO A 70 21.83 -0.02 0.92
C PRO A 70 21.52 1.47 1.11
N ASP A 71 22.42 2.16 1.80
CA ASP A 71 22.32 3.61 1.99
C ASP A 71 22.30 4.34 0.64
N GLY A 72 21.43 5.35 0.53
CA GLY A 72 21.23 6.10 -0.71
C GLY A 72 20.42 5.38 -1.80
N GLN A 73 19.97 4.14 -1.57
CA GLN A 73 19.11 3.40 -2.51
C GLN A 73 17.68 3.23 -1.97
N THR A 74 16.75 3.00 -2.89
CA THR A 74 15.36 2.60 -2.64
C THR A 74 15.11 1.20 -3.21
N GLY A 75 13.93 0.64 -2.99
CA GLY A 75 13.53 -0.66 -3.51
C GLY A 75 13.98 -1.84 -2.66
N LEU A 76 13.73 -3.02 -3.24
CA LEU A 76 13.79 -4.32 -2.56
C LEU A 76 14.75 -5.31 -3.25
N ASN A 77 15.69 -4.83 -4.06
CA ASN A 77 16.61 -5.67 -4.84
C ASN A 77 17.40 -6.69 -4.01
N VAL A 78 17.62 -6.41 -2.72
CA VAL A 78 18.23 -7.38 -1.79
C VAL A 78 17.43 -8.69 -1.65
N LEU A 79 16.14 -8.68 -1.99
CA LEU A 79 15.23 -9.83 -1.97
C LEU A 79 14.95 -10.42 -3.37
N GLU A 80 15.64 -9.98 -4.43
CA GLU A 80 15.34 -10.37 -5.82
C GLU A 80 15.35 -11.89 -6.04
N THR A 81 16.24 -12.63 -5.38
CA THR A 81 16.31 -14.10 -5.50
C THR A 81 15.22 -14.82 -4.70
N TYR A 82 14.50 -14.11 -3.82
CA TYR A 82 13.51 -14.67 -2.89
C TYR A 82 12.07 -14.31 -3.26
N MET A 83 11.86 -13.58 -4.36
CA MET A 83 10.54 -13.13 -4.82
C MET A 83 10.40 -13.35 -6.32
N GLU A 84 9.24 -13.81 -6.77
CA GLU A 84 8.95 -13.97 -8.21
C GLU A 84 8.84 -12.62 -8.93
N SER A 85 8.29 -11.61 -8.26
CA SER A 85 8.32 -10.22 -8.69
C SER A 85 8.57 -9.31 -7.51
N LEU A 86 9.36 -8.25 -7.72
CA LEU A 86 9.63 -7.25 -6.71
C LEU A 86 8.56 -6.15 -6.78
N PRO A 87 7.79 -5.92 -5.71
CA PRO A 87 6.93 -4.75 -5.63
C PRO A 87 7.80 -3.48 -5.55
N ASP A 88 7.44 -2.48 -6.34
CA ASP A 88 8.20 -1.22 -6.46
C ASP A 88 7.61 -0.13 -5.55
N LYS A 89 6.32 0.17 -5.76
CA LYS A 89 5.56 1.19 -5.00
C LYS A 89 4.30 0.62 -4.41
N ALA A 90 3.94 1.16 -3.26
CA ALA A 90 2.68 0.85 -2.60
C ALA A 90 1.50 1.55 -3.30
N ASP A 91 0.35 0.88 -3.39
CA ASP A 91 -0.88 1.45 -3.95
C ASP A 91 -1.44 2.66 -3.15
N ILE A 92 -0.97 2.81 -1.91
CA ILE A 92 -1.22 3.96 -1.02
C ILE A 92 -0.19 5.11 -1.20
N GLY A 93 0.75 4.97 -2.13
CA GLY A 93 1.82 5.91 -2.41
C GLY A 93 3.15 5.55 -1.74
N GLY A 94 4.25 5.93 -2.40
CA GLY A 94 5.62 5.76 -1.89
C GLY A 94 6.30 4.45 -2.29
N GLU A 95 7.62 4.52 -2.46
CA GLU A 95 8.49 3.37 -2.74
C GLU A 95 8.75 2.54 -1.49
N TYR A 96 9.01 1.25 -1.69
CA TYR A 96 9.43 0.37 -0.62
C TYR A 96 10.93 0.49 -0.32
N LYS A 97 11.29 0.35 0.96
CA LYS A 97 12.68 0.23 1.41
C LYS A 97 12.77 -0.64 2.66
N LEU A 98 13.81 -1.46 2.76
CA LEU A 98 14.12 -2.21 3.98
C LEU A 98 15.13 -1.43 4.82
N ILE A 99 14.76 -1.13 6.06
CA ILE A 99 15.63 -0.45 7.01
C ILE A 99 15.74 -1.24 8.31
N LYS A 100 16.84 -1.02 9.04
CA LYS A 100 17.00 -1.51 10.40
C LYS A 100 16.65 -0.39 11.37
N VAL A 101 15.85 -0.72 12.40
CA VAL A 101 15.51 0.20 13.50
C VAL A 101 15.79 -0.53 14.80
N GLY A 102 16.91 -0.18 15.46
CA GLY A 102 17.40 -0.96 16.59
C GLY A 102 17.63 -2.41 16.19
N ASN A 103 16.97 -3.35 16.88
CA ASN A 103 17.06 -4.79 16.57
C ASN A 103 15.92 -5.30 15.69
N LYS A 104 15.18 -4.43 15.00
CA LYS A 104 14.05 -4.81 14.14
C LYS A 104 14.35 -4.58 12.67
N LEU A 105 13.84 -5.48 11.82
CA LEU A 105 13.73 -5.22 10.38
C LEU A 105 12.38 -4.55 10.12
N VAL A 106 12.41 -3.45 9.38
CA VAL A 106 11.25 -2.60 9.11
C VAL A 106 11.12 -2.37 7.62
N LEU A 107 9.90 -2.55 7.12
CA LEU A 107 9.47 -2.08 5.81
C LEU A 107 9.10 -0.61 5.93
N GLN A 108 9.91 0.25 5.32
CA GLN A 108 9.57 1.65 5.12
C GLN A 108 8.81 1.80 3.80
N ILE A 109 7.73 2.57 3.82
CA ILE A 109 6.92 2.92 2.65
C ILE A 109 6.94 4.44 2.51
N GLY A 110 7.48 4.91 1.38
CA GLY A 110 7.64 6.33 1.09
C GLY A 110 8.84 6.99 1.78
N LYS A 111 9.51 7.89 1.04
CA LYS A 111 10.54 8.87 1.44
C LYS A 111 11.06 9.57 0.18
N ASP A 112 11.71 10.73 0.34
CA ASP A 112 12.30 11.52 -0.76
C ASP A 112 11.28 12.10 -1.77
N GLY A 113 10.24 12.76 -1.24
CA GLY A 113 9.30 13.58 -2.03
C GLY A 113 7.95 12.91 -2.35
N GLU A 114 7.87 11.58 -2.25
CA GLU A 114 6.63 10.81 -2.43
C GLU A 114 6.39 9.88 -1.23
N GLY A 115 5.43 10.24 -0.39
CA GLY A 115 5.00 9.52 0.80
C GLY A 115 3.67 8.80 0.61
N VAL A 116 3.25 8.16 1.69
CA VAL A 116 1.96 7.48 1.81
C VAL A 116 0.86 8.51 2.09
N THR A 117 -0.33 8.30 1.50
CA THR A 117 -1.55 9.02 1.85
C THR A 117 -2.63 8.04 2.28
N LEU A 118 -3.17 8.25 3.50
CA LEU A 118 -4.20 7.40 4.11
C LEU A 118 -5.35 8.23 4.66
N THR A 119 -6.56 7.79 4.33
CA THR A 119 -7.78 8.15 5.06
C THR A 119 -7.87 7.39 6.38
N GLU A 120 -8.67 7.87 7.33
CA GLU A 120 -8.92 7.17 8.61
C GLU A 120 -9.40 5.73 8.39
N ALA A 121 -10.31 5.52 7.43
CA ALA A 121 -10.81 4.19 7.09
C ALA A 121 -9.69 3.25 6.59
N GLN A 122 -8.69 3.77 5.87
CA GLN A 122 -7.55 2.98 5.42
C GLN A 122 -6.58 2.68 6.58
N SER A 123 -6.32 3.65 7.46
CA SER A 123 -5.51 3.44 8.66
C SER A 123 -6.12 2.39 9.58
N ALA A 124 -7.42 2.48 9.84
CA ALA A 124 -8.15 1.49 10.62
C ALA A 124 -8.09 0.08 10.00
N LYS A 125 -8.23 -0.02 8.67
CA LYS A 125 -8.13 -1.29 7.95
C LYS A 125 -6.71 -1.88 8.05
N LEU A 126 -5.68 -1.10 7.74
CA LEU A 126 -4.28 -1.54 7.86
C LEU A 126 -3.95 -2.06 9.27
N LEU A 127 -4.41 -1.36 10.30
CA LEU A 127 -4.20 -1.77 11.69
C LEU A 127 -4.94 -3.05 12.05
N SER A 128 -6.13 -3.27 11.47
CA SER A 128 -6.90 -4.50 11.65
C SER A 128 -6.24 -5.69 10.98
N ASP A 129 -5.65 -5.50 9.80
CA ASP A 129 -5.10 -6.59 9.00
C ASP A 129 -3.68 -6.98 9.45
N ILE A 130 -2.81 -5.99 9.72
CA ILE A 130 -1.38 -6.22 10.03
C ILE A 130 -1.12 -6.33 11.54
N GLY A 131 -1.84 -5.55 12.35
CA GLY A 131 -1.67 -5.43 13.79
C GLY A 131 -1.22 -4.04 14.25
N LYS A 132 -1.78 -3.59 15.37
CA LYS A 132 -1.58 -2.23 15.93
C LYS A 132 -0.16 -1.96 16.42
N ASP A 133 0.54 -3.00 16.86
CA ASP A 133 1.88 -2.96 17.42
C ASP A 133 2.99 -2.89 16.38
N LYS A 134 2.64 -2.99 15.09
CA LYS A 134 3.63 -3.09 14.00
C LYS A 134 3.76 -1.85 13.15
N ILE A 135 2.81 -0.92 13.19
CA ILE A 135 2.75 0.22 12.26
C ILE A 135 3.07 1.52 12.98
N TYR A 136 4.03 2.26 12.45
CA TYR A 136 4.55 3.51 13.00
C TYR A 136 4.61 4.61 11.94
N THR A 137 4.48 5.87 12.36
CA THR A 137 4.48 7.05 11.48
C THR A 137 5.80 7.84 11.53
N GLY A 138 6.76 7.36 12.31
CA GLY A 138 8.07 7.99 12.43
C GLY A 138 9.12 7.03 13.00
N VAL A 139 10.38 7.32 12.67
CA VAL A 139 11.57 6.66 13.21
C VAL A 139 12.62 7.75 13.43
N THR A 140 13.38 7.68 14.52
CA THR A 140 14.48 8.61 14.83
C THR A 140 15.67 7.82 15.36
N GLY A 141 16.72 7.73 14.54
CA GLY A 141 17.83 6.81 14.80
C GLY A 141 17.32 5.39 14.92
N ASP A 142 17.61 4.74 16.04
CA ASP A 142 17.21 3.36 16.33
C ASP A 142 15.84 3.24 17.04
N ASN A 143 15.12 4.34 17.23
CA ASN A 143 13.87 4.35 17.97
C ASN A 143 12.66 4.56 17.07
N PHE A 144 11.59 3.81 17.35
CA PHE A 144 10.28 4.06 16.77
C PHE A 144 9.65 5.31 17.38
N GLY A 145 8.96 6.08 16.54
CA GLY A 145 8.14 7.21 16.94
C GLY A 145 6.71 6.77 17.28
N GLU A 146 5.74 7.58 16.88
CA GLU A 146 4.33 7.31 17.16
C GLU A 146 3.81 6.08 16.39
N GLN A 147 3.01 5.26 17.07
CA GLN A 147 2.23 4.21 16.44
C GLN A 147 1.07 4.82 15.65
N LEU A 148 0.72 4.18 14.53
CA LEU A 148 -0.46 4.54 13.77
C LEU A 148 -1.73 4.27 14.59
N LYS A 149 -2.69 5.19 14.54
CA LYS A 149 -4.02 5.04 15.15
C LYS A 149 -5.09 4.89 14.05
N ASP A 150 -6.21 4.28 14.39
CA ASP A 150 -7.36 4.08 13.50
C ASP A 150 -7.95 5.40 12.98
N THR A 151 -7.82 6.45 13.77
CA THR A 151 -8.25 7.82 13.49
C THR A 151 -7.17 8.69 12.85
N THR A 152 -6.00 8.12 12.52
CA THR A 152 -4.91 8.87 11.89
C THR A 152 -5.18 9.06 10.40
N LYS A 153 -5.09 10.31 9.93
CA LYS A 153 -4.90 10.63 8.51
C LYS A 153 -3.42 10.83 8.24
N ILE A 154 -2.94 10.27 7.13
CA ILE A 154 -1.59 10.53 6.63
C ILE A 154 -1.70 11.26 5.30
N ASP A 155 -0.93 12.32 5.15
CA ASP A 155 -0.82 13.08 3.91
C ASP A 155 0.66 13.20 3.54
N ASN A 156 1.06 12.46 2.51
CA ASN A 156 2.42 12.47 1.95
C ASN A 156 3.53 12.28 3.00
N LYS A 157 3.42 11.27 3.88
CA LYS A 157 4.46 10.94 4.87
C LYS A 157 4.93 9.50 4.76
N ALA A 158 6.13 9.23 5.26
CA ALA A 158 6.63 7.86 5.38
C ALA A 158 5.81 7.06 6.39
N LEU A 159 5.64 5.77 6.10
CA LEU A 159 5.07 4.77 7.01
C LEU A 159 6.10 3.68 7.28
N TYR A 160 6.09 3.12 8.48
CA TYR A 160 7.06 2.13 8.93
C TYR A 160 6.33 0.92 9.49
N ILE A 161 6.55 -0.26 8.91
CA ILE A 161 5.88 -1.51 9.31
C ILE A 161 6.93 -2.54 9.72
N VAL A 162 6.83 -3.08 10.94
CA VAL A 162 7.76 -4.09 11.45
C VAL A 162 7.55 -5.42 10.71
N LEU A 163 8.64 -5.95 10.14
CA LEU A 163 8.69 -7.26 9.49
C LEU A 163 9.18 -8.35 10.46
N ILE A 164 10.31 -8.10 11.13
CA ILE A 164 10.96 -9.03 12.06
C ILE A 164 11.28 -8.30 13.36
N ASP A 165 10.78 -8.82 14.49
CA ASP A 165 10.87 -8.18 15.81
C ASP A 165 12.22 -8.29 16.50
N ASN A 166 13.00 -9.34 16.19
CA ASN A 166 14.34 -9.49 16.73
C ASN A 166 15.28 -10.03 15.65
N THR A 167 16.30 -9.25 15.37
CA THR A 167 17.34 -9.53 14.38
C THR A 167 18.65 -10.02 15.01
N VAL A 168 18.69 -10.14 16.34
CA VAL A 168 19.81 -10.74 17.06
C VAL A 168 19.57 -12.25 17.12
N MET A 169 20.50 -13.02 16.55
CA MET A 169 20.52 -14.47 16.74
C MET A 169 20.67 -14.78 18.24
N ASP A 170 19.74 -15.56 18.79
CA ASP A 170 20.02 -16.28 20.03
C ASP A 170 21.10 -17.32 19.71
N SER A 171 22.36 -17.00 19.98
CA SER A 171 23.54 -17.86 19.73
C SER A 171 23.57 -19.14 20.58
N THR A 172 22.44 -19.50 21.19
CA THR A 172 22.31 -20.53 22.22
C THR A 172 21.40 -21.70 21.80
N LYS A 173 21.00 -21.80 20.53
CA LYS A 173 20.25 -22.94 19.98
C LYS A 173 20.92 -23.51 18.75
#